data_AF-A0A2A6DYM0-F1
#
_entry.id   AF-A0A2A6DYM0-F1
#
_cell.length_a   1.000
_cell.length_b   1.000
_cell.length_c   1.000
_cell.angle_alpha   90.00
_cell.angle_beta   90.00
_cell.angle_gamma   90.00
#
_symmetry.space_group_name_H-M   'P 1'
#
loop_
_entity.id
_entity.type
_entity.pdbx_description
1 polymer ?
#
loop_
_entity_poly.entity_id
_entity_poly.type
_entity_poly.pdbx_seq_one_letter_code
_entity_poly.pdbx_strand_id
1 'polypeptide(L)'
;MRRLIGQNVPVGVLAYDGDKPVGWCSIAPRETYQRLERSRTMPRVTPPETPTWTRFFVFSSCAHIAAAALLGGAVDYARSEGARIVEAYLYDTAGHSSTHRGHSSLFRNFGFRQDGARWFLDFGA
;
A
#
# COMPACT_ATOMS: atom_id res chain seq x y z
N MET A 1 -13.59 9.57 5.41
CA MET A 1 -13.11 8.59 6.40
C MET A 1 -14.24 7.98 7.20
N ARG A 2 -14.98 8.73 8.04
CA ARG A 2 -16.07 8.20 8.89
C ARG A 2 -17.11 7.36 8.14
N ARG A 3 -17.49 7.77 6.92
CA ARG A 3 -18.40 6.99 6.06
C ARG A 3 -17.83 5.63 5.67
N LEU A 4 -16.54 5.55 5.30
CA LEU A 4 -15.89 4.29 4.91
C LEU A 4 -15.85 3.32 6.11
N ILE A 5 -15.48 3.83 7.28
CA ILE A 5 -15.48 3.06 8.54
C ILE A 5 -16.89 2.55 8.86
N GLY A 6 -17.91 3.40 8.75
CA GLY A 6 -19.30 3.00 8.96
C GLY A 6 -19.85 1.99 7.94
N GLN A 7 -19.16 1.83 6.80
CA GLN A 7 -19.46 0.84 5.77
C GLN A 7 -18.53 -0.39 5.84
N ASN A 8 -17.72 -0.49 6.90
CA ASN A 8 -16.72 -1.53 7.09
C ASN A 8 -15.71 -1.64 5.93
N VAL A 9 -15.44 -0.52 5.27
CA VAL A 9 -14.44 -0.44 4.21
C VAL A 9 -13.07 -0.19 4.86
N PRO A 10 -12.08 -1.07 4.63
CA PRO A 10 -10.76 -0.91 5.21
C PRO A 10 -10.06 0.34 4.67
N VAL A 11 -9.24 0.93 5.52
CA VAL A 11 -8.52 2.20 5.26
C VAL A 11 -7.02 2.11 5.51
N GLY A 12 -6.57 0.98 6.09
CA GLY A 12 -5.18 0.68 6.38
C GLY A 12 -5.00 -0.29 7.53
N VAL A 13 -3.73 -0.55 7.84
CA VAL A 13 -3.30 -1.40 8.96
C VAL A 13 -2.42 -0.61 9.92
N LEU A 14 -2.47 -0.97 11.21
CA LEU A 14 -1.63 -0.40 12.26
C LEU A 14 -0.60 -1.44 12.73
N ALA A 15 0.64 -1.01 12.91
CA ALA A 15 1.66 -1.81 13.59
C ALA A 15 1.70 -1.44 15.07
N TYR A 16 1.77 -2.47 15.92
CA TYR A 16 1.85 -2.34 17.37
C TYR A 16 3.13 -2.98 17.89
N ASP A 17 3.73 -2.35 18.91
CA ASP A 17 4.76 -2.91 19.79
C ASP A 17 4.14 -3.05 21.19
N GLY A 18 3.71 -4.27 21.52
CA GLY A 18 2.77 -4.49 22.63
C GLY A 18 1.47 -3.71 22.41
N ASP A 19 1.09 -2.87 23.37
CA ASP A 19 -0.11 -2.03 23.28
C ASP A 19 0.14 -0.67 22.60
N LYS A 20 1.39 -0.39 22.20
CA LYS A 20 1.77 0.91 21.64
C LYS A 20 1.69 0.90 20.11
N PRO A 21 0.90 1.77 19.47
CA PRO A 21 0.94 1.92 18.02
C PRO A 21 2.27 2.58 17.59
N VAL A 22 3.01 1.92 16.70
CA VAL A 22 4.35 2.35 16.23
C VAL A 22 4.40 2.61 14.73
N GLY A 23 3.31 2.31 14.01
CA GLY A 23 3.21 2.64 12.60
C GLY A 23 1.83 2.44 12.01
N TRP A 24 1.64 2.99 10.82
CA TRP A 24 0.40 2.89 10.07
C TRP A 24 0.71 2.79 8.57
N CYS A 25 0.02 1.90 7.88
CA CYS A 25 0.07 1.80 6.42
C CYS A 25 -1.34 1.97 5.85
N SER A 26 -1.52 2.96 4.97
CA SER A 26 -2.77 3.07 4.22
C SER A 26 -2.78 2.00 3.13
N ILE A 27 -3.77 1.12 3.20
CA ILE A 27 -4.04 0.08 2.22
C ILE A 27 -5.55 -0.21 2.21
N ALA A 28 -6.15 -0.18 1.02
CA ALA A 28 -7.59 -0.33 0.82
C ALA A 28 -7.90 -0.70 -0.64
N PRO A 29 -9.13 -1.17 -0.96
CA PRO A 29 -9.55 -1.36 -2.34
C PRO A 29 -9.35 -0.07 -3.15
N ARG A 30 -8.84 -0.19 -4.37
CA ARG A 30 -8.44 0.94 -5.21
C ARG A 30 -9.59 1.93 -5.43
N GLU A 31 -10.81 1.41 -5.55
CA GLU A 31 -12.06 2.14 -5.80
C GLU A 31 -12.41 3.13 -4.67
N THR A 32 -11.88 2.87 -3.46
CA THR A 32 -12.05 3.78 -2.31
C THR A 32 -11.27 5.08 -2.49
N TYR A 33 -10.22 5.07 -3.32
CA TYR A 33 -9.41 6.23 -3.65
C TYR A 33 -9.96 6.95 -4.89
N GLN A 34 -11.09 7.64 -4.74
CA GLN A 34 -11.80 8.29 -5.86
C GLN A 34 -10.92 9.23 -6.72
N ARG A 35 -9.92 9.89 -6.14
CA ARG A 35 -8.98 10.73 -6.91
C ARG A 35 -8.06 9.89 -7.79
N LEU A 36 -7.63 8.73 -7.31
CA LEU A 36 -6.79 7.80 -8.05
C LEU A 36 -7.57 7.18 -9.22
N GLU A 37 -8.83 6.83 -9.00
CA GLU A 37 -9.71 6.29 -10.07
C GLU A 37 -9.89 7.26 -11.24
N ARG A 38 -9.82 8.57 -10.97
CA ARG A 38 -9.93 9.62 -12.00
C ARG A 38 -8.57 10.10 -12.51
N SER A 39 -7.47 9.57 -12.00
CA SER A 39 -6.13 10.08 -12.28
C SER A 39 -5.65 9.63 -13.66
N ARG A 40 -5.33 10.61 -14.51
CA ARG A 40 -4.71 10.36 -15.83
C ARG A 40 -3.21 10.07 -15.74
N THR A 41 -2.55 10.46 -14.66
CA THR A 41 -1.12 10.22 -14.44
C THR A 41 -0.87 8.87 -13.77
N MET A 42 -1.86 8.33 -13.06
CA MET A 42 -1.78 7.05 -12.33
C MET A 42 -2.95 6.11 -12.69
N PRO A 43 -3.19 5.79 -13.98
CA PRO A 43 -4.21 4.84 -14.38
C PRO A 43 -3.98 3.45 -13.79
N ARG A 44 -5.08 2.71 -13.66
CA ARG A 44 -5.13 1.30 -13.26
C ARG A 44 -4.32 0.47 -14.26
N VAL A 45 -3.50 -0.46 -13.77
CA VAL A 45 -2.73 -1.39 -14.63
C VAL A 45 -3.52 -2.63 -15.02
N THR A 46 -4.62 -2.89 -14.34
CA THR A 46 -5.45 -4.07 -14.50
C THR A 46 -6.80 -3.71 -15.11
N PRO A 47 -7.51 -4.68 -15.69
CA PRO A 47 -8.93 -4.53 -15.98
C PRO A 47 -9.71 -4.06 -14.73
N PRO A 48 -10.78 -3.24 -14.88
CA PRO A 48 -11.55 -2.71 -13.75
C PRO A 48 -12.08 -3.75 -12.76
N GLU A 49 -12.41 -4.95 -13.25
CA GLU A 49 -12.93 -6.08 -12.50
C GLU A 49 -11.87 -6.82 -11.66
N THR A 50 -10.59 -6.52 -11.88
CA THR A 50 -9.51 -7.13 -11.09
C THR A 50 -9.54 -6.58 -9.67
N PRO A 51 -9.60 -7.42 -8.61
CA PRO A 51 -9.56 -6.97 -7.23
C PRO A 51 -8.21 -6.32 -6.89
N THR A 52 -8.13 -5.01 -7.09
CA THR A 52 -6.89 -4.25 -6.91
C THR A 52 -6.99 -3.43 -5.65
N TRP A 53 -5.99 -3.57 -4.79
CA TRP A 53 -5.82 -2.74 -3.60
C TRP A 53 -4.66 -1.78 -3.81
N THR A 54 -4.75 -0.60 -3.22
CA THR A 54 -3.69 0.40 -3.34
C THR A 54 -3.11 0.75 -1.99
N ARG A 55 -1.78 0.83 -1.95
CA ARG A 55 -1.00 1.34 -0.83
C ARG A 55 -0.38 2.70 -1.18
N PHE A 56 -0.61 3.70 -0.33
CA PHE A 56 -0.12 5.06 -0.57
C PHE A 56 0.92 5.57 0.44
N PHE A 57 0.80 5.18 1.71
CA PHE A 57 1.55 5.80 2.79
C PHE A 57 1.91 4.77 3.85
N VAL A 58 3.11 4.92 4.42
CA VAL A 58 3.60 4.24 5.62
C VAL A 58 4.16 5.31 6.54
N PHE A 59 3.61 5.45 7.74
CA PHE A 59 4.24 6.20 8.81
C PHE A 59 4.78 5.20 9.83
N SER A 60 6.00 5.42 10.31
CA SER A 60 6.49 4.71 11.49
C SER A 60 7.42 5.57 12.32
N SER A 61 7.24 5.51 13.64
CA SER A 61 8.14 6.12 14.62
C SER A 61 9.43 5.32 14.82
N CYS A 62 9.51 4.09 14.30
CA CYS A 62 10.67 3.19 14.37
C CYS A 62 11.12 2.82 12.96
N ALA A 63 11.76 3.77 12.28
CA ALA A 63 11.94 3.85 10.82
C ALA A 63 12.42 2.57 10.11
N HIS A 64 13.23 1.73 10.74
CA HIS A 64 13.88 0.58 10.05
C HIS A 64 13.22 -0.77 10.34
N ILE A 65 12.92 -1.11 11.59
CA ILE A 65 12.37 -2.44 11.94
C ILE A 65 10.88 -2.53 11.59
N ALA A 66 10.14 -1.43 11.73
CA ALA A 66 8.71 -1.43 11.52
C ALA A 66 8.30 -1.33 10.05
N ALA A 67 9.11 -0.76 9.16
CA ALA A 67 8.70 -0.54 7.76
C ALA A 67 8.50 -1.86 6.98
N ALA A 68 9.39 -2.85 7.18
CA ALA A 68 9.27 -4.15 6.54
C ALA A 68 8.11 -4.96 7.11
N ALA A 69 8.02 -5.05 8.44
CA ALA A 69 6.91 -5.74 9.11
C ALA A 69 5.55 -5.13 8.75
N LEU A 70 5.47 -3.80 8.69
CA LEU A 70 4.25 -3.09 8.33
C LEU A 70 3.88 -3.24 6.85
N LEU A 71 4.87 -3.25 5.93
CA LEU A 71 4.58 -3.54 4.52
C LEU A 71 4.12 -4.99 4.34
N GLY A 72 4.78 -5.95 4.99
CA GLY A 72 4.39 -7.36 4.97
C GLY A 72 2.97 -7.55 5.50
N GLY A 73 2.69 -7.04 6.70
CA GLY A 73 1.34 -7.12 7.27
C GLY A 73 0.27 -6.43 6.43
N ALA A 74 0.60 -5.32 5.75
CA ALA A 74 -0.33 -4.69 4.81
C ALA A 74 -0.61 -5.59 3.59
N VAL A 75 0.44 -6.17 3.00
CA VAL A 75 0.33 -7.10 1.87
C VAL A 75 -0.50 -8.33 2.24
N ASP A 76 -0.21 -8.94 3.40
CA ASP A 76 -0.94 -10.10 3.91
C ASP A 76 -2.41 -9.78 4.17
N TYR A 77 -2.68 -8.60 4.76
CA TYR A 77 -4.04 -8.14 4.99
C TYR A 77 -4.83 -7.93 3.69
N ALA A 78 -4.22 -7.26 2.69
CA ALA A 78 -4.87 -7.08 1.40
C ALA A 78 -5.16 -8.43 0.74
N ARG A 79 -4.22 -9.38 0.83
CA ARG A 79 -4.41 -10.74 0.32
C ARG A 79 -5.55 -11.47 1.02
N SER A 80 -5.63 -11.41 2.36
CA SER A 80 -6.71 -12.06 3.12
C SER A 80 -8.09 -11.48 2.82
N GLU A 81 -8.14 -10.22 2.40
CA GLU A 81 -9.36 -9.53 1.98
C GLU A 81 -9.69 -9.73 0.49
N GLY A 82 -8.97 -10.63 -0.19
CA GLY A 82 -9.26 -11.02 -1.57
C GLY A 82 -8.64 -10.10 -2.64
N ALA A 83 -7.66 -9.26 -2.30
CA ALA A 83 -6.88 -8.58 -3.32
C ALA A 83 -6.17 -9.61 -4.20
N ARG A 84 -6.20 -9.38 -5.51
CA ARG A 84 -5.37 -10.08 -6.50
C ARG A 84 -4.07 -9.32 -6.75
N ILE A 85 -4.16 -7.99 -6.77
CA ILE A 85 -3.03 -7.10 -7.02
C ILE A 85 -2.98 -6.02 -5.94
N VAL A 86 -1.77 -5.69 -5.48
CA VAL A 86 -1.47 -4.53 -4.65
C VAL A 86 -0.62 -3.55 -5.43
N GLU A 87 -1.13 -2.35 -5.67
CA GLU A 87 -0.38 -1.25 -6.26
C GLU A 87 0.25 -0.38 -5.17
N ALA A 88 1.45 0.13 -5.45
CA ALA A 88 2.16 1.07 -4.61
C ALA A 88 2.71 2.24 -5.46
N TYR A 89 2.63 3.44 -4.90
CA TYR A 89 3.08 4.65 -5.57
C TYR A 89 4.22 5.28 -4.79
N LEU A 90 5.44 4.84 -5.13
CA LEU A 90 6.67 5.33 -4.54
C LEU A 90 7.10 6.60 -5.26
N TYR A 91 7.69 7.54 -4.52
CA TYR A 91 8.40 8.67 -5.11
C TYR A 91 9.89 8.40 -4.90
N ASP A 92 10.52 7.79 -5.89
CA ASP A 92 11.97 7.51 -5.87
C ASP A 92 12.71 8.77 -6.36
N THR A 93 12.85 9.76 -5.48
CA THR A 93 13.92 10.74 -5.65
C THR A 93 15.20 10.05 -5.24
N ALA A 94 15.97 9.58 -6.22
CA ALA A 94 17.26 8.93 -6.04
C ALA A 94 18.02 9.51 -4.83
N GLY A 95 18.12 8.72 -3.76
CA GLY A 95 18.93 9.05 -2.59
C GLY A 95 18.31 9.95 -1.51
N HIS A 96 17.06 10.42 -1.63
CA HIS A 96 16.44 11.19 -0.54
C HIS A 96 15.00 10.74 -0.26
N SER A 97 14.84 9.88 0.75
CA SER A 97 13.55 9.31 1.12
C SER A 97 12.60 10.37 1.65
N SER A 98 11.46 10.58 0.96
CA SER A 98 10.27 11.04 1.66
C SER A 98 9.81 9.90 2.57
N THR A 99 10.17 10.00 3.85
CA THR A 99 10.11 8.98 4.93
C THR A 99 8.77 8.27 5.10
N HIS A 100 7.73 8.73 4.41
CA HIS A 100 6.37 8.22 4.50
C HIS A 100 5.96 7.24 3.39
N ARG A 101 6.82 6.98 2.40
CA ARG A 101 6.46 6.13 1.24
C ARG A 101 7.31 4.88 1.09
N GLY A 102 8.38 4.72 1.86
CA GLY A 102 9.25 3.53 1.82
C GLY A 102 10.21 3.54 0.62
N HIS A 103 11.29 2.75 0.74
CA HIS A 103 12.39 2.71 -0.22
C HIS A 103 12.16 1.62 -1.28
N SER A 104 12.55 1.86 -2.54
CA SER A 104 12.29 0.93 -3.65
C SER A 104 12.90 -0.47 -3.43
N SER A 105 14.02 -0.58 -2.72
CA SER A 105 14.59 -1.89 -2.35
C SER A 105 13.68 -2.72 -1.45
N LEU A 106 12.96 -2.09 -0.53
CA LEU A 106 12.03 -2.78 0.36
C LEU A 106 10.90 -3.41 -0.45
N PHE A 107 10.33 -2.65 -1.39
CA PHE A 107 9.26 -3.15 -2.26
C PHE A 107 9.72 -4.31 -3.14
N ARG A 108 10.93 -4.23 -3.72
CA ARG A 108 11.52 -5.36 -4.47
C ARG A 108 11.64 -6.63 -3.63
N ASN A 109 12.07 -6.51 -2.37
CA ASN A 109 12.20 -7.66 -1.46
C ASN A 109 10.86 -8.34 -1.17
N PHE A 110 9.74 -7.60 -1.24
CA PHE A 110 8.39 -8.14 -1.13
C PHE A 110 7.79 -8.60 -2.47
N GLY A 111 8.59 -8.68 -3.53
CA GLY A 111 8.17 -9.16 -4.84
C GLY A 111 7.45 -8.14 -5.71
N PHE A 112 7.40 -6.85 -5.31
CA PHE A 112 6.85 -5.82 -6.16
C PHE A 112 7.72 -5.62 -7.41
N ARG A 113 7.05 -5.49 -8.54
CA ARG A 113 7.63 -5.17 -9.85
C ARG A 113 7.32 -3.72 -10.21
N GLN A 114 8.21 -3.09 -10.98
CA GLN A 114 8.05 -1.72 -11.45
C GLN A 114 7.66 -1.69 -12.92
N ASP A 115 6.64 -0.90 -13.26
CA ASP A 115 6.27 -0.53 -14.63
C ASP A 115 6.13 1.00 -14.72
N GLY A 116 7.05 1.65 -15.45
CA GLY A 116 7.22 3.10 -15.44
C GLY A 116 7.42 3.66 -14.02
N ALA A 117 6.54 4.55 -13.58
CA ALA A 117 6.58 5.14 -12.24
C ALA A 117 5.79 4.34 -11.18
N ARG A 118 5.25 3.17 -11.53
CA ARG A 118 4.32 2.41 -10.68
C ARG A 118 4.95 1.13 -10.18
N TRP A 119 4.57 0.75 -8.96
CA TRP A 119 5.00 -0.49 -8.33
C TRP A 119 3.77 -1.36 -8.09
N PHE A 120 3.85 -2.65 -8.36
CA PHE A 120 2.75 -3.56 -8.09
C PHE A 120 3.23 -4.95 -7.69
N LEU A 121 2.45 -5.60 -6.83
CA LEU A 121 2.59 -7.00 -6.46
C LEU A 121 1.35 -7.73 -6.96
N ASP A 122 1.55 -8.81 -7.69
CA ASP A 122 0.49 -9.68 -8.18
C ASP A 122 0.58 -11.01 -7.43
N PHE A 123 -0.50 -11.39 -6.76
CA PHE A 123 -0.57 -12.64 -6.00
C PHE A 123 -0.82 -13.87 -6.87
N GLY A 124 -1.11 -13.68 -8.17
CA GLY A 124 -1.49 -14.75 -9.08
C GLY A 124 -2.98 -15.07 -9.03
N ALA A 125 -3.40 -16.03 -9.88
CA ALA A 125 -4.75 -16.61 -9.90
C ALA A 125 -4.82 -17.85 -9.01
#